data_AF-A0A0W7X6U7-F1
#
_entry.id   AF-A0A0W7X6U7-F1
#
_cell.length_a   1.000
_cell.length_b   1.000
_cell.length_c   1.000
_cell.angle_alpha   90.00
_cell.angle_beta   90.00
_cell.angle_gamma   90.00
#
_symmetry.space_group_name_H-M   'P 1'
#
loop_
_entity.id
_entity.type
_entity.pdbx_description
1 polymer ?
#
loop_
_entity_poly.entity_id
_entity_poly.type
_entity_poly.pdbx_seq_one_letter_code
_entity_poly.pdbx_strand_id
1 'polypeptide(L)'
;MSGGAVASYSDVQKAVRVEKVRIWFAWLCGAWVAIGVMVTTKDMKPWGTIAQIIFIGLGIAATVTAVRMTSAMNRRAERERRAVLGDDYPG
;
A
#
# COMPACT_ATOMS: atom_id res chain seq x y z
N MET A 1 -3.46 18.18 -30.07
CA MET A 1 -3.64 16.82 -29.53
C MET A 1 -3.03 16.61 -28.13
N SER A 2 -2.37 17.60 -27.51
CA SER A 2 -1.69 17.43 -26.21
C SER A 2 -2.61 17.48 -24.97
N GLY A 3 -3.72 18.21 -25.01
CA GLY A 3 -4.59 18.41 -23.83
C GLY A 3 -5.30 17.15 -23.32
N GLY A 4 -5.74 16.26 -24.22
CA GLY A 4 -6.42 15.00 -23.84
C GLY A 4 -5.48 13.96 -23.22
N ALA A 5 -4.22 13.93 -23.65
CA ALA A 5 -3.22 13.00 -23.15
C ALA A 5 -2.76 13.36 -21.72
N VAL A 6 -2.61 14.66 -21.43
CA VAL A 6 -2.26 15.16 -20.08
C VAL A 6 -3.40 14.94 -19.09
N ALA A 7 -4.65 15.18 -19.49
CA ALA A 7 -5.82 14.89 -18.66
C ALA A 7 -5.90 13.40 -18.29
N SER A 8 -5.76 12.51 -19.28
CA SER A 8 -5.73 11.05 -19.08
C SER A 8 -4.61 10.61 -18.11
N TYR A 9 -3.40 11.15 -18.27
CA TYR A 9 -2.29 10.87 -17.36
C TYR A 9 -2.55 11.32 -15.91
N SER A 10 -3.16 12.49 -15.72
CA SER A 10 -3.50 13.00 -14.40
C SER A 10 -4.54 12.14 -13.68
N ASP A 11 -5.49 11.57 -14.42
CA ASP A 11 -6.51 10.65 -13.88
C ASP A 11 -5.88 9.33 -13.43
N VAL A 12 -4.94 8.78 -14.21
CA VAL A 12 -4.16 7.59 -13.84
C VAL A 12 -3.38 7.83 -12.55
N GLN A 13 -2.65 8.95 -12.44
CA GLN A 13 -1.89 9.26 -11.23
C GLN A 13 -2.79 9.40 -10.00
N LYS A 14 -3.98 10.00 -10.17
CA LYS A 14 -4.97 10.13 -9.11
C LYS A 14 -5.52 8.77 -8.69
N ALA A 15 -5.84 7.90 -9.64
CA ALA A 15 -6.28 6.54 -9.37
C ALA A 15 -5.23 5.74 -8.59
N VAL A 16 -3.97 5.76 -9.04
CA VAL A 16 -2.85 5.11 -8.35
C VAL A 16 -2.67 5.66 -6.93
N ARG A 17 -2.79 6.98 -6.73
CA ARG A 17 -2.69 7.58 -5.40
C ARG A 17 -3.82 7.09 -4.49
N VAL A 18 -5.06 7.08 -4.97
CA VAL A 18 -6.22 6.60 -4.20
C VAL A 18 -6.03 5.13 -3.82
N GLU A 19 -5.55 4.30 -4.72
CA GLU A 19 -5.35 2.88 -4.47
C GLU A 19 -4.25 2.61 -3.45
N LYS A 20 -3.13 3.35 -3.50
CA LYS A 20 -2.12 3.33 -2.45
C LYS A 20 -2.69 3.73 -1.10
N VAL A 21 -3.45 4.81 -1.04
CA VAL A 21 -4.09 5.27 0.22
C VAL A 21 -5.02 4.19 0.76
N ARG A 22 -5.80 3.53 -0.10
CA ARG A 22 -6.69 2.41 0.32
C ARG A 22 -5.91 1.24 0.89
N ILE A 23 -4.77 0.86 0.29
CA ILE A 23 -3.93 -0.23 0.81
C ILE A 23 -3.36 0.13 2.17
N TRP A 24 -2.83 1.34 2.33
CA TRP A 24 -2.29 1.80 3.61
C TRP A 24 -3.38 1.96 4.67
N PHE A 25 -4.58 2.40 4.29
CA PHE A 25 -5.72 2.48 5.18
C PHE A 25 -6.17 1.09 5.66
N ALA A 26 -6.24 0.11 4.76
CA ALA A 26 -6.57 -1.27 5.11
C ALA A 26 -5.52 -1.88 6.06
N TRP A 27 -4.23 -1.62 5.80
CA TRP A 27 -3.14 -2.02 6.70
C TRP A 27 -3.30 -1.39 8.09
N LEU A 28 -3.60 -0.09 8.16
CA LEU A 28 -3.79 0.62 9.43
C LEU A 28 -4.99 0.09 10.21
N CYS A 29 -6.11 -0.20 9.55
CA CYS A 29 -7.28 -0.83 10.19
C CYS A 29 -6.93 -2.21 10.76
N GLY A 30 -6.21 -3.04 9.98
CA GLY A 30 -5.75 -4.34 10.44
C GLY A 30 -4.80 -4.23 11.65
N ALA A 31 -3.89 -3.26 11.64
CA ALA A 31 -2.99 -2.98 12.75
C ALA A 31 -3.75 -2.59 14.02
N TRP A 32 -4.78 -1.74 13.93
CA TRP A 32 -5.62 -1.37 15.06
C TRP A 32 -6.36 -2.56 15.69
N VAL A 33 -6.92 -3.44 14.86
CA VAL A 33 -7.56 -4.67 15.35
C VAL A 33 -6.55 -5.57 16.05
N ALA A 34 -5.37 -5.76 15.45
CA ALA A 34 -4.29 -6.56 16.03
C ALA A 34 -3.84 -6.00 17.39
N ILE A 35 -3.70 -4.68 17.52
CA ILE A 35 -3.38 -4.02 18.79
C ILE A 35 -4.48 -4.31 19.83
N GLY A 36 -5.75 -4.18 19.47
CA GLY A 36 -6.87 -4.50 20.36
C GLY A 36 -6.80 -5.93 20.89
N VAL A 37 -6.53 -6.91 20.00
CA VAL A 37 -6.35 -8.31 20.39
C VAL A 37 -5.12 -8.51 21.28
N MET A 38 -3.99 -7.88 20.96
CA MET A 38 -2.78 -7.99 21.77
C MET A 38 -2.96 -7.41 23.18
N VAL A 39 -3.69 -6.31 23.31
CA VAL A 39 -4.00 -5.68 24.61
C VAL A 39 -4.95 -6.54 25.43
N THR A 40 -5.97 -7.15 24.82
CA THR A 40 -6.93 -8.01 25.54
C THR A 40 -6.35 -9.37 25.93
N THR A 41 -5.39 -9.89 25.15
CA THR A 41 -4.78 -11.20 25.39
C THR A 41 -3.50 -11.16 26.23
N LYS A 42 -3.00 -9.98 26.59
CA LYS A 42 -1.70 -9.80 27.28
C LYS A 42 -1.56 -10.57 28.60
N ASP A 43 -2.67 -10.75 29.32
CA ASP A 43 -2.68 -11.37 30.65
C ASP A 43 -2.88 -12.90 30.56
N MET A 44 -3.23 -13.43 29.38
CA MET A 44 -3.47 -14.85 29.15
C MET A 44 -2.17 -15.59 28.82
N LYS A 45 -1.29 -15.79 29.80
CA LYS A 45 -0.06 -16.59 29.57
C LYS A 45 -0.37 -18.10 29.48
N PRO A 46 0.24 -18.85 28.53
CA PRO A 46 1.24 -18.43 27.54
C PRO A 46 0.66 -17.96 26.18
N TRP A 47 -0.64 -18.14 25.97
CA TRP A 47 -1.31 -17.92 24.68
C TRP A 47 -1.20 -16.48 24.15
N GLY A 48 -1.19 -15.49 25.04
CA GLY A 48 -0.99 -14.08 24.70
C GLY A 48 0.37 -13.83 24.04
N THR A 49 1.44 -14.46 24.52
CA THR A 49 2.77 -14.35 23.90
C THR A 49 2.79 -14.96 22.50
N ILE A 50 2.17 -16.13 22.33
CA ILE A 50 2.08 -16.80 21.02
C ILE A 50 1.29 -15.92 20.04
N ALA A 51 0.15 -15.39 20.47
CA ALA A 51 -0.68 -14.51 19.65
C ALA A 51 0.11 -13.26 19.22
N GLN A 52 0.82 -12.60 20.14
CA GLN A 52 1.65 -11.43 19.83
C GLN A 52 2.71 -11.73 18.76
N ILE A 53 3.44 -12.85 18.87
CA ILE A 53 4.45 -13.25 17.89
C ILE A 53 3.81 -13.46 16.50
N ILE A 54 2.66 -14.14 16.44
CA ILE A 54 1.93 -14.37 15.19
C ILE A 54 1.47 -13.04 14.58
N PHE A 55 0.89 -12.14 15.38
CA PHE A 55 0.44 -10.83 14.89
C PHE A 55 1.58 -9.95 14.39
N ILE A 56 2.73 -9.97 15.06
CA ILE A 56 3.93 -9.28 14.59
C ILE A 56 4.38 -9.85 13.24
N GLY A 57 4.45 -11.18 13.11
CA GLY A 57 4.81 -11.84 11.85
C GLY A 57 3.85 -11.49 10.71
N LEU A 58 2.54 -11.52 10.97
CA LEU A 58 1.50 -11.10 10.03
C LEU A 58 1.63 -9.62 9.66
N GLY A 59 1.92 -8.74 10.62
CA GLY A 59 2.12 -7.31 10.38
C GLY A 59 3.31 -7.04 9.46
N ILE A 60 4.41 -7.76 9.63
CA ILE A 60 5.58 -7.68 8.75
C ILE A 60 5.21 -8.15 7.33
N ALA A 61 4.57 -9.32 7.20
CA ALA A 61 4.16 -9.86 5.90
C ALA A 61 3.18 -8.93 5.16
N ALA A 62 2.24 -8.33 5.90
CA ALA A 62 1.29 -7.35 5.36
C ALA A 62 2.01 -6.08 4.89
N THR A 63 3.01 -5.60 5.66
CA THR A 63 3.84 -4.45 5.27
C THR A 63 4.61 -4.71 3.99
N VAL A 64 5.28 -5.87 3.90
CA VAL A 64 6.00 -6.28 2.68
C VAL A 64 5.05 -6.32 1.48
N THR A 65 3.86 -6.88 1.66
CA THR A 65 2.83 -6.95 0.60
C THR A 65 2.38 -5.56 0.17
N ALA A 66 2.08 -4.66 1.12
CA ALA A 66 1.67 -3.28 0.83
C ALA A 66 2.75 -2.49 0.06
N VAL A 67 4.02 -2.66 0.44
CA VAL A 67 5.15 -2.03 -0.26
C VAL A 67 5.31 -2.60 -1.68
N ARG A 68 5.17 -3.91 -1.85
CA ARG A 68 5.25 -4.55 -3.18
C ARG A 68 4.12 -4.11 -4.10
N MET A 69 2.88 -4.03 -3.59
CA MET A 69 1.74 -3.51 -4.35
C MET A 69 1.99 -2.05 -4.77
N THR A 70 2.40 -1.21 -3.81
CA THR A 70 2.73 0.21 -4.06
C THR A 70 3.83 0.37 -5.12
N SER A 71 4.85 -0.48 -5.08
CA SER A 71 5.97 -0.48 -6.03
C SER A 71 5.54 -0.93 -7.42
N ALA A 72 4.67 -1.95 -7.52
CA ALA A 72 4.10 -2.39 -8.79
C ALA A 72 3.26 -1.29 -9.45
N MET A 73 2.50 -0.54 -8.65
CA MET A 73 1.73 0.61 -9.13
C MET A 73 2.63 1.76 -9.62
N ASN A 74 3.75 2.03 -8.93
CA ASN A 74 4.74 3.02 -9.40
C ASN A 74 5.28 2.65 -10.78
N ARG A 75 5.65 1.37 -10.96
CA ARG A 75 6.16 0.88 -12.25
C ARG A 75 5.12 0.98 -13.37
N ARG A 76 3.83 0.76 -13.07
CA ARG A 76 2.74 0.96 -14.04
C ARG A 76 2.60 2.44 -14.41
N ALA A 77 2.56 3.32 -13.41
CA ALA A 77 2.48 4.76 -13.64
C ALA A 77 3.69 5.31 -14.43
N GLU A 78 4.89 4.79 -14.21
CA GLU A 78 6.09 5.14 -14.98
C GLU A 78 6.02 4.66 -16.44
N ARG A 79 5.51 3.45 -16.70
CA ARG A 79 5.30 2.95 -18.07
C ARG A 79 4.29 3.82 -18.82
N GLU A 80 3.20 4.18 -18.17
CA GLU A 80 2.19 5.06 -18.77
C GLU A 80 2.71 6.49 -18.97
N ARG A 81 3.54 7.00 -18.04
CA ARG A 81 4.26 8.27 -18.24
C ARG A 81 5.10 8.24 -19.51
N ARG A 82 5.89 7.18 -19.74
CA ARG A 82 6.72 7.03 -20.94
C ARG A 82 5.88 6.89 -22.21
N ALA A 83 4.75 6.20 -22.16
CA ALA A 83 3.84 6.06 -23.28
C ALA A 83 3.16 7.39 -23.68
N VAL A 84 2.88 8.27 -22.70
CA VAL A 84 2.19 9.55 -22.92
C VAL A 84 3.15 10.70 -23.25
N LEU A 85 4.28 10.80 -22.55
CA LEU A 85 5.20 11.93 -22.64
C LEU A 85 6.43 11.68 -23.53
N GLY A 86 6.68 10.42 -23.93
CA GLY A 86 7.90 10.02 -24.63
C GLY A 86 9.10 9.91 -23.68
N ASP A 87 10.16 9.24 -24.13
CA ASP A 87 11.39 9.04 -23.34
C ASP A 87 12.20 10.35 -23.15
N ASP A 88 11.93 11.37 -23.97
CA ASP A 88 12.64 12.67 -23.96
C ASP A 88 12.04 13.71 -22.99
N TYR A 89 11.01 13.38 -22.21
CA TYR A 89 10.41 14.33 -21.27
C TYR A 89 11.26 14.46 -19.99
N PRO A 90 11.92 15.61 -19.75
CA PRO A 90 12.77 15.80 -18.58
C PRO A 90 11.93 15.67 -17.30
N GLY A 91 12.46 14.90 -16.35
CA GLY A 91 11.89 14.71 -15.02
C GLY A 91 11.91 15.98 -14.20
#